data_AF-A0A1Y3AX27-F1
#
_entry.id   AF-A0A1Y3AX27-F1
#
_cell.length_a   1.000
_cell.length_b   1.000
_cell.length_c   1.000
_cell.angle_alpha   90.00
_cell.angle_beta   90.00
_cell.angle_gamma   90.00
#
_symmetry.space_group_name_H-M   'P 1'
#
loop_
_entity.id
_entity.type
_entity.pdbx_description
1 polymer ?
#
loop_
_entity_poly.entity_id
_entity_poly.type
_entity_poly.pdbx_seq_one_letter_code
_entity_poly.pdbx_strand_id
1 'polypeptide(L)'
;GGGHVSDIVVGATNNTDNDFKTTTITTPITKKNHNNIRIIRTLDWDDYLNVCHGRPAPAEYFNHHLIPPDNEFKINEKLEVSSPDSHDFVHLATVVGYMGPRLQLRLDGCDNANDFFELVDSEAISPIGTYKSKGRFFAAPLRFRRDAATYA
;
A
#
# COMPACT_ATOMS: atom_id res chain seq x y z
N GLY A 1 12.89 18.45 0.79
CA GLY A 1 11.55 17.92 1.11
C GLY A 1 11.24 16.85 0.09
N GLY A 2 11.56 15.60 0.41
CA GLY A 2 11.33 14.47 -0.49
C GLY A 2 10.01 13.82 -0.11
N GLY A 3 8.99 13.98 -0.95
CA GLY A 3 7.81 13.12 -0.89
C GLY A 3 8.24 11.73 -1.30
N HIS A 4 8.10 10.75 -0.41
CA HIS A 4 8.13 9.34 -0.77
C HIS A 4 6.87 9.08 -1.61
N VAL A 5 7.04 9.06 -2.92
CA VAL A 5 6.07 8.44 -3.83
C VAL A 5 6.34 6.94 -3.76
N SER A 6 5.39 6.18 -3.24
CA SER A 6 5.39 4.73 -3.45
C SER A 6 5.08 4.49 -4.92
N ASP A 7 6.13 4.30 -5.72
CA ASP A 7 6.02 4.06 -7.14
C ASP A 7 5.12 2.84 -7.39
N ILE A 8 4.21 2.96 -8.35
CA ILE A 8 3.50 1.81 -8.90
C ILE A 8 4.51 1.05 -9.76
N VAL A 9 5.23 0.11 -9.16
CA VAL A 9 5.99 -0.88 -9.94
C VAL A 9 5.00 -1.95 -10.38
N VAL A 10 4.35 -1.71 -11.52
CA VAL A 10 3.84 -2.81 -12.34
C VAL A 10 4.85 -2.95 -13.46
N GLY A 11 5.95 -3.67 -13.20
CA GLY A 11 6.99 -3.93 -14.20
C GLY A 11 6.88 -5.36 -14.70
N ALA A 12 6.91 -5.56 -16.02
CA ALA A 12 7.34 -6.83 -16.57
C ALA A 12 8.78 -7.09 -16.10
N THR A 13 9.11 -8.27 -15.56
CA THR A 13 10.48 -8.57 -15.13
C THR A 13 11.05 -9.64 -16.05
N ASN A 14 12.20 -9.38 -16.68
CA ASN A 14 12.88 -10.37 -17.50
C ASN A 14 13.66 -11.32 -16.59
N ASN A 15 13.22 -12.57 -16.47
CA ASN A 15 14.05 -13.64 -15.94
C ASN A 15 14.27 -14.69 -17.04
N THR A 16 15.52 -15.03 -17.31
CA THR A 16 15.99 -15.80 -18.48
C THR A 16 15.79 -17.31 -18.37
N ASP A 17 14.77 -17.77 -17.64
CA ASP A 17 14.36 -19.17 -17.63
C ASP A 17 12.97 -19.27 -18.30
N ASN A 18 12.91 -20.11 -19.35
CA ASN A 18 11.80 -20.30 -20.28
C ASN A 18 10.49 -20.83 -19.64
N ASP A 19 9.88 -20.12 -18.68
CA ASP A 19 8.46 -20.29 -18.34
C ASP A 19 7.87 -19.20 -17.40
N PHE A 20 8.30 -17.94 -17.51
CA PHE A 20 7.61 -16.84 -16.83
C PHE A 20 6.31 -16.48 -17.56
N LYS A 21 5.22 -17.19 -17.24
CA LYS A 21 3.89 -16.62 -17.43
C LYS A 21 3.80 -15.38 -16.56
N THR A 22 3.41 -14.25 -17.15
CA THR A 22 2.99 -13.04 -16.45
C THR A 22 2.13 -13.45 -15.26
N THR A 23 2.67 -13.37 -14.04
CA THR A 23 1.87 -13.52 -12.81
C THR A 23 1.02 -12.26 -12.69
N THR A 24 0.03 -12.18 -13.57
CA THR A 24 -1.15 -11.37 -13.41
C THR A 24 -1.74 -11.87 -12.11
N ILE A 25 -1.67 -11.10 -11.03
CA ILE A 25 -2.46 -11.36 -9.83
C ILE A 25 -3.91 -11.33 -10.28
N THR A 26 -4.40 -12.52 -10.61
CA THR A 26 -5.77 -12.76 -11.02
C THR A 26 -6.54 -12.92 -9.73
N THR A 27 -6.86 -11.80 -9.09
CA THR A 27 -8.06 -11.77 -8.26
C THR A 27 -9.20 -11.32 -9.18
N PRO A 28 -10.13 -12.20 -9.59
CA PRO A 28 -11.37 -11.76 -10.18
C PRO A 28 -12.14 -11.01 -9.09
N ILE A 29 -12.05 -9.68 -9.05
CA ILE A 29 -12.93 -8.86 -8.22
C ILE A 29 -14.32 -8.91 -8.86
N THR A 30 -15.07 -9.94 -8.51
CA THR A 30 -16.48 -10.08 -8.88
C THR A 30 -17.30 -9.18 -7.96
N LYS A 31 -17.39 -7.87 -8.26
CA LYS A 31 -18.42 -7.03 -7.63
C LYS A 31 -19.74 -7.34 -8.32
N LYS A 32 -20.55 -8.25 -7.76
CA LYS A 32 -21.96 -8.38 -8.10
C LYS A 32 -22.69 -7.10 -7.67
N ASN A 33 -22.82 -6.15 -8.58
CA ASN A 33 -23.86 -5.13 -8.52
C ASN A 33 -24.44 -4.98 -9.93
N HIS A 34 -25.77 -5.03 -10.00
CA HIS A 34 -26.61 -5.00 -11.19
C HIS A 34 -25.98 -4.40 -12.46
N ASN A 35 -25.87 -5.24 -13.49
CA ASN A 35 -25.92 -4.95 -14.93
C ASN A 35 -24.83 -4.10 -15.60
N ASN A 36 -23.69 -3.79 -14.97
CA ASN A 36 -22.56 -3.15 -15.66
C ASN A 36 -21.23 -3.86 -15.36
N ILE A 37 -20.87 -4.86 -16.19
CA ILE A 37 -19.53 -5.46 -16.18
C ILE A 37 -18.54 -4.38 -16.67
N ARG A 38 -17.83 -3.74 -15.73
CA ARG A 38 -16.66 -2.94 -16.08
C ARG A 38 -15.54 -3.89 -16.47
N ILE A 39 -15.34 -4.10 -17.77
CA ILE A 39 -14.12 -4.70 -18.30
C ILE A 39 -12.99 -3.71 -18.01
N ILE A 40 -12.23 -3.95 -16.94
CA ILE A 40 -10.96 -3.25 -16.75
C ILE A 40 -10.02 -3.85 -17.79
N ARG A 41 -9.66 -3.07 -18.81
CA ARG A 41 -8.65 -3.49 -19.78
C ARG A 41 -7.34 -3.69 -19.04
N THR A 42 -6.82 -4.91 -19.06
CA THR A 42 -5.47 -5.21 -18.59
C THR A 42 -4.48 -4.65 -19.60
N LEU A 43 -3.41 -4.03 -19.12
CA LEU A 43 -2.30 -3.61 -19.97
C LEU A 43 -1.45 -4.85 -20.28
N ASP A 44 -1.26 -5.13 -21.57
CA ASP A 44 -0.26 -6.10 -22.02
C ASP A 44 1.10 -5.38 -22.09
N TRP A 45 1.97 -5.70 -21.15
CA TRP A 45 3.29 -5.07 -21.06
C TRP A 45 4.21 -5.51 -22.18
N ASP A 46 4.07 -6.73 -22.69
CA ASP A 46 4.93 -7.24 -23.75
C ASP A 46 4.62 -6.50 -25.06
N ASP A 47 3.33 -6.38 -25.40
CA ASP A 47 2.89 -5.57 -26.54
C ASP A 47 3.32 -4.11 -26.41
N TYR A 48 3.14 -3.51 -25.22
CA TYR A 48 3.52 -2.12 -24.98
C TYR A 48 5.04 -1.89 -25.12
N LEU A 49 5.86 -2.74 -24.50
CA LEU A 49 7.32 -2.64 -24.58
C LEU A 49 7.82 -2.88 -25.99
N ASN A 50 7.21 -3.82 -26.72
CA ASN A 50 7.52 -4.07 -28.13
C ASN A 50 7.26 -2.82 -29.00
N VAL A 51 6.10 -2.17 -28.83
CA VAL A 51 5.75 -0.94 -29.56
C VAL A 51 6.67 0.22 -29.19
N CYS A 52 7.05 0.33 -27.92
CA CYS A 52 7.91 1.40 -27.44
C CYS A 52 9.40 1.16 -27.66
N HIS A 53 9.81 -0.01 -28.16
CA HIS A 53 11.20 -0.48 -28.15
C HIS A 53 11.85 -0.35 -26.77
N GLY A 54 11.03 -0.56 -25.73
CA GLY A 54 11.42 -0.45 -24.33
C GLY A 54 12.05 -1.73 -23.82
N ARG A 55 12.76 -1.62 -22.70
CA ARG A 55 13.18 -2.76 -21.89
C ARG A 55 12.69 -2.55 -20.46
N PRO A 56 12.19 -3.59 -19.79
CA PRO A 56 11.85 -3.46 -18.39
C PRO A 56 13.12 -3.27 -17.55
N ALA A 57 12.96 -2.57 -16.42
CA ALA A 57 13.99 -2.53 -15.40
C ALA A 57 14.12 -3.93 -14.74
N PRO A 58 15.35 -4.42 -14.50
CA PRO A 58 15.56 -5.66 -13.75
C PRO A 58 14.91 -5.63 -12.37
N ALA A 59 14.36 -6.76 -11.91
CA ALA A 59 13.69 -6.85 -10.61
C ALA A 59 14.62 -6.52 -9.43
N GLU A 60 15.90 -6.85 -9.56
CA GLU A 60 16.97 -6.55 -8.60
C GLU A 60 17.18 -5.05 -8.33
N TYR A 61 16.65 -4.15 -9.17
CA TYR A 61 16.73 -2.71 -8.95
C TYR A 61 15.68 -2.20 -7.96
N PHE A 62 14.75 -3.07 -7.55
CA PHE A 62 13.65 -2.72 -6.66
C PHE A 62 13.80 -3.45 -5.32
N ASN A 63 13.55 -2.72 -4.23
CA ASN A 63 13.44 -3.30 -2.90
C ASN A 63 12.02 -3.87 -2.67
N HIS A 64 11.64 -4.86 -3.47
CA HIS A 64 10.34 -5.53 -3.41
C HIS A 64 10.50 -7.04 -3.50
N HIS A 65 9.56 -7.78 -2.90
CA HIS A 65 9.50 -9.22 -3.09
C HIS A 65 9.16 -9.56 -4.56
N LEU A 66 9.85 -10.56 -5.11
CA LEU A 66 9.56 -11.08 -6.46
C LEU A 66 8.12 -11.60 -6.56
N ILE A 67 7.63 -12.20 -5.49
CA ILE A 67 6.24 -12.62 -5.34
C ILE A 67 5.60 -11.63 -4.36
N PRO A 68 4.62 -10.83 -4.79
CA PRO A 68 3.96 -9.89 -3.90
C PRO A 68 3.32 -10.60 -2.70
N PRO A 69 3.43 -10.04 -1.49
CA PRO A 69 2.86 -10.65 -0.29
C PRO A 69 1.34 -10.66 -0.34
N ASP A 70 0.75 -11.69 0.30
CA ASP A 70 -0.69 -11.76 0.49
C ASP A 70 -1.18 -10.67 1.45
N ASN A 71 -2.34 -10.08 1.13
CA ASN A 71 -2.98 -9.10 1.98
C ASN A 71 -4.04 -9.76 2.87
N GLU A 72 -3.74 -9.84 4.16
CA GLU A 72 -4.63 -10.44 5.17
C GLU A 72 -5.46 -9.40 5.95
N PHE A 73 -5.26 -8.10 5.70
CA PHE A 73 -5.96 -7.03 6.40
C PHE A 73 -7.42 -6.90 5.96
N LYS A 74 -8.28 -6.50 6.90
CA LYS A 74 -9.70 -6.23 6.66
C LYS A 74 -10.01 -4.75 6.79
N ILE A 75 -10.99 -4.29 6.02
CA ILE A 75 -11.53 -2.93 6.16
C ILE A 75 -12.04 -2.75 7.59
N ASN A 76 -11.73 -1.59 8.18
CA ASN A 76 -11.96 -1.20 9.57
C ASN A 76 -11.01 -1.80 10.61
N GLU A 77 -10.03 -2.62 10.22
CA GLU A 77 -8.94 -2.98 11.14
C GLU A 77 -8.06 -1.77 11.45
N LYS A 78 -7.52 -1.76 12.66
CA LYS A 78 -6.66 -0.69 13.16
C LYS A 78 -5.23 -1.17 13.28
N LEU A 79 -4.29 -0.27 13.00
CA LEU A 79 -2.87 -0.53 13.06
C LEU A 79 -2.11 0.72 13.53
N GLU A 80 -0.86 0.54 13.89
CA GLU A 80 0.08 1.59 14.25
C GLU A 80 0.88 2.01 13.00
N VAL A 81 1.04 3.33 12.79
CA VAL A 81 1.84 3.91 11.71
C VAL A 81 2.91 4.81 12.31
N SER A 82 4.16 4.62 11.90
CA SER A 82 5.26 5.50 12.29
C SER A 82 5.10 6.90 11.68
N SER A 83 5.34 7.93 12.47
CA SER A 83 5.30 9.30 11.97
C SER A 83 6.49 9.59 11.04
N PRO A 84 6.26 10.18 9.84
CA PRO A 84 7.36 10.57 8.95
C PRO A 84 8.23 11.68 9.55
N ASP A 85 7.68 12.48 10.47
CA ASP A 85 8.37 13.64 11.05
C ASP A 85 9.25 13.27 12.26
N SER A 86 8.98 12.14 12.91
CA SER A 86 9.73 11.70 14.09
C SER A 86 9.62 10.20 14.36
N HIS A 87 10.78 9.58 14.58
CA HIS A 87 10.91 8.19 15.02
C HIS A 87 10.52 7.96 16.49
N ASP A 88 10.02 8.96 17.20
CA ASP A 88 9.50 8.80 18.57
C ASP A 88 7.96 8.72 18.62
N PHE A 89 7.30 9.13 17.53
CA PHE A 89 5.85 9.23 17.48
C PHE A 89 5.19 8.18 16.57
N VAL A 90 4.03 7.72 17.03
CA VAL A 90 3.19 6.75 16.34
C VAL A 90 1.77 7.30 16.24
N HIS A 91 1.13 7.05 15.12
CA HIS A 91 -0.27 7.36 14.87
C HIS A 91 -1.08 6.06 14.81
N LEU A 92 -2.33 6.12 15.25
CA LEU A 92 -3.29 5.05 14.95
C LEU A 92 -3.92 5.32 13.58
N ALA A 93 -4.02 4.27 12.78
CA ALA A 93 -4.69 4.33 11.49
C ALA A 93 -5.72 3.21 11.36
N THR A 94 -6.73 3.47 10.55
CA THR A 94 -7.77 2.52 10.18
C THR A 94 -7.64 2.17 8.70
N VAL A 95 -7.73 0.88 8.36
CA VAL A 95 -7.80 0.40 6.97
C VAL A 95 -9.15 0.79 6.37
N VAL A 96 -9.14 1.69 5.39
CA VAL A 96 -10.37 2.16 4.71
C VAL A 96 -10.59 1.51 3.34
N GLY A 97 -9.57 0.83 2.81
CA GLY A 97 -9.61 0.12 1.54
C GLY A 97 -8.28 -0.58 1.26
N TYR A 98 -8.19 -1.25 0.11
CA TYR A 98 -6.95 -1.88 -0.36
C TYR A 98 -6.95 -2.07 -1.88
N MET A 99 -5.76 -2.24 -2.45
CA MET A 99 -5.53 -2.57 -3.85
C MET A 99 -4.31 -3.47 -3.99
N GLY A 100 -4.54 -4.77 -4.16
CA GLY A 100 -3.48 -5.78 -4.09
C GLY A 100 -2.80 -5.75 -2.71
N PRO A 101 -1.45 -5.70 -2.65
CA PRO A 101 -0.69 -5.65 -1.39
C PRO A 101 -0.64 -4.25 -0.76
N ARG A 102 -1.39 -3.26 -1.26
CA ARG A 102 -1.42 -1.90 -0.71
C ARG A 102 -2.68 -1.66 0.10
N LEU A 103 -2.52 -1.13 1.30
CA LEU A 103 -3.58 -0.68 2.19
C LEU A 103 -3.83 0.81 1.97
N GLN A 104 -5.09 1.20 1.83
CA GLN A 104 -5.50 2.59 1.96
C GLN A 104 -5.78 2.86 3.44
N LEU A 105 -5.03 3.77 4.04
CA LEU A 105 -5.04 4.05 5.47
C LEU A 105 -5.56 5.47 5.73
N ARG A 106 -6.36 5.59 6.79
CA ARG A 106 -6.79 6.88 7.35
C ARG A 106 -6.27 7.00 8.77
N LEU A 107 -5.61 8.11 9.09
CA LEU A 107 -5.21 8.40 10.48
C LEU A 107 -6.46 8.67 11.34
N ASP A 108 -6.50 8.06 12.51
CA ASP A 108 -7.63 8.19 13.43
C ASP A 108 -7.78 9.64 13.89
N GLY A 109 -9.01 10.17 13.78
CA GLY A 109 -9.31 11.56 14.09
C GLY A 109 -9.05 12.56 12.96
N CYS A 110 -8.53 12.09 11.81
CA CYS A 110 -8.49 12.86 10.57
C CYS A 110 -9.69 12.55 9.66
N ASP A 111 -9.83 13.33 8.59
CA ASP A 111 -10.77 13.08 7.50
C ASP A 111 -10.18 12.22 6.39
N ASN A 112 -10.97 12.05 5.33
CA ASN A 112 -10.59 11.31 4.13
C ASN A 112 -9.75 12.12 3.14
N ALA A 113 -9.43 13.39 3.42
CA ALA A 113 -8.73 14.24 2.47
C ALA A 113 -7.24 13.88 2.37
N ASN A 114 -6.71 13.12 3.34
CA ASN A 114 -5.30 12.73 3.41
C ASN A 114 -5.15 11.22 3.67
N ASP A 115 -6.09 10.42 3.16
CA ASP A 115 -5.88 8.98 3.10
C ASP A 115 -4.65 8.69 2.24
N PHE A 116 -3.82 7.74 2.67
CA PHE A 116 -2.57 7.38 2.00
C PHE A 116 -2.48 5.88 1.76
N PHE A 117 -1.53 5.46 0.91
CA PHE A 117 -1.30 4.05 0.59
C PHE A 117 0.02 3.58 1.15
N GLU A 118 -0.01 2.42 1.80
CA GLU A 118 1.17 1.76 2.34
C GLU A 118 1.15 0.26 1.99
N LEU A 119 2.32 -0.37 1.83
CA LEU A 119 2.39 -1.81 1.56
C LEU A 119 2.17 -2.63 2.84
N VAL A 120 1.61 -3.84 2.70
CA VAL A 120 1.38 -4.78 3.82
C VAL A 120 2.67 -5.25 4.51
N ASP A 121 3.80 -5.20 3.81
CA ASP A 121 5.14 -5.56 4.29
C ASP A 121 5.99 -4.34 4.68
N SER A 122 5.40 -3.14 4.70
CA SER A 122 6.11 -1.92 5.05
C SER A 122 6.50 -1.90 6.53
N GLU A 123 7.76 -1.52 6.80
CA GLU A 123 8.25 -1.28 8.16
C GLU A 123 7.57 -0.08 8.85
N ALA A 124 6.87 0.76 8.08
CA ALA A 124 6.14 1.91 8.60
C ALA A 124 4.86 1.51 9.33
N ILE A 125 4.31 0.32 9.08
CA ILE A 125 3.08 -0.18 9.71
C ILE A 125 3.39 -1.29 10.71
N SER A 126 2.56 -1.41 11.74
CA SER A 126 2.71 -2.44 12.76
C SER A 126 1.38 -2.80 13.42
N PRO A 127 1.23 -4.03 13.96
CA PRO A 127 0.09 -4.38 14.79
C PRO A 127 -0.03 -3.44 16.00
N ILE A 128 -1.28 -3.19 16.45
CA ILE A 128 -1.51 -2.42 17.67
C ILE A 128 -0.77 -3.04 18.86
N GLY A 129 -0.09 -2.20 19.64
CA GLY A 129 0.67 -2.58 20.82
C GLY A 129 2.17 -2.76 20.58
N THR A 130 2.61 -2.81 19.32
CA THR A 130 4.02 -2.97 18.95
C THR A 130 4.88 -1.88 19.58
N TYR A 131 4.48 -0.62 19.46
CA TYR A 131 5.28 0.50 19.92
C TYR A 131 5.07 0.88 21.39
N LYS A 132 3.94 0.46 21.99
CA LYS A 132 3.75 0.56 23.45
C LYS A 132 4.82 -0.22 24.22
N SER A 133 5.22 -1.39 23.70
CA SER A 133 6.30 -2.20 24.29
C SER A 133 7.69 -1.56 24.21
N LYS A 134 7.87 -0.57 23.33
CA LYS A 134 9.14 0.13 23.06
C LYS A 134 9.24 1.50 23.73
N GLY A 135 8.24 1.91 24.53
CA GLY A 135 8.21 3.20 25.23
C GLY A 135 7.96 4.42 24.33
N ARG A 136 7.39 4.23 23.14
CA ARG A 136 7.04 5.33 22.22
C ARG A 136 5.70 5.97 22.58
N PHE A 137 5.53 7.23 22.19
CA PHE A 137 4.34 8.02 22.51
C PHE A 137 3.37 8.09 21.32
N PHE A 138 2.07 8.05 21.61
CA PHE A 138 1.04 8.32 20.61
C PHE A 138 0.93 9.84 20.39
N ALA A 139 1.10 10.28 19.16
CA ALA A 139 0.92 11.68 18.78
C ALA A 139 -0.39 11.87 18.01
N ALA A 140 -1.11 12.95 18.32
CA ALA A 140 -2.25 13.37 17.52
C ALA A 140 -1.77 13.70 16.10
N PRO A 141 -2.45 13.22 15.05
CA PRO A 141 -2.13 13.60 13.68
C PRO A 141 -2.23 15.12 13.45
N LEU A 142 -1.50 15.65 12.46
CA LEU A 142 -1.43 17.09 12.17
C LEU A 142 -2.81 17.73 11.86
N ARG A 143 -3.78 16.94 11.38
CA ARG A 143 -5.17 17.36 11.14
C ARG A 143 -6.16 16.68 12.09
N PHE A 144 -5.75 16.45 13.33
CA PHE A 144 -6.65 15.92 14.35
C PHE A 144 -7.83 16.89 14.51
N ARG A 145 -9.04 16.41 14.23
CA ARG A 145 -10.26 17.25 14.22
C ARG A 145 -10.86 17.50 15.61
N ARG A 146 -10.28 16.92 16.65
CA ARG A 146 -10.67 17.18 18.05
C ARG A 146 -9.55 17.95 18.74
N ASP A 147 -9.82 18.47 19.93
CA ASP A 147 -8.79 19.13 20.74
C ASP A 147 -7.64 18.15 20.98
N ALA A 148 -6.39 18.55 20.78
CA ALA A 148 -5.22 17.71 21.03
C ALA A 148 -5.22 17.13 22.46
N ALA A 149 -5.84 17.83 23.42
CA ALA A 149 -6.03 17.35 24.80
C ALA A 149 -6.97 16.13 24.93
N THR A 150 -7.75 15.81 23.90
CA THR A 150 -8.62 14.62 23.83
C THR A 150 -7.95 13.41 23.16
N TYR A 151 -6.68 13.53 22.77
CA TYR A 151 -5.91 12.44 22.21
C TYR A 151 -5.22 11.64 23.33
N ALA A 152 -5.99 10.81 24.03
CA ALA A 152 -5.52 9.79 24.97
C ALA A 152 -6.62 8.75 25.24
#